data_AF-A0A9W6FSM2-F1
#
_entry.id   AF-A0A9W6FSM2-F1
#
_cell.length_a   1.000
_cell.length_b   1.000
_cell.length_c   1.000
_cell.angle_alpha   90.00
_cell.angle_beta   90.00
_cell.angle_gamma   90.00
#
_symmetry.space_group_name_H-M   'P 1'
#
loop_
_entity.id
_entity.type
_entity.pdbx_description
1 polymer ?
#
loop_
_entity_poly.entity_id
_entity_poly.type
_entity_poly.pdbx_seq_one_letter_code
_entity_poly.pdbx_strand_id
1 'polypeptide(L)'
;MARIGIITCSNCSQDTNCAAVVCLGDMRKRSGFFERYPAEEPLDLIGIINCAGCPTIAAPKKILRKVRAVAEFKLDALHFSFCMTALCPFLTKYEKTIKEEYPNLEIVLGTHKPIDKGEFQEKVRELLCPSVSPTRAMTDVIKGR
;
A
#
# COMPACT_ATOMS: atom_id res chain seq x y z
N MET A 1 5.95 9.95 21.11
CA MET A 1 5.17 10.46 19.95
C MET A 1 5.80 9.91 18.69
N ALA A 2 5.05 9.15 17.89
CA ALA A 2 5.55 8.57 16.65
C ALA A 2 5.01 9.33 15.43
N ARG A 3 5.90 9.65 14.49
CA ARG A 3 5.59 10.34 13.23
C ARG A 3 5.68 9.35 12.08
N ILE A 4 4.54 8.99 11.52
CA ILE A 4 4.45 7.93 10.52
C ILE A 4 4.08 8.44 9.14
N GLY A 5 4.58 7.76 8.13
CA GLY A 5 4.07 7.81 6.76
C GLY A 5 3.38 6.52 6.38
N ILE A 6 2.48 6.58 5.41
CA ILE A 6 1.89 5.39 4.78
C ILE A 6 2.19 5.41 3.28
N ILE A 7 2.72 4.31 2.75
CA ILE A 7 2.84 4.06 1.31
C ILE A 7 1.85 2.98 0.87
N THR A 8 1.02 3.33 -0.11
CA THR A 8 -0.02 2.48 -0.68
C THR A 8 0.33 2.01 -2.10
N CYS A 9 -0.27 0.93 -2.59
CA CYS A 9 -0.08 0.50 -3.97
C CYS A 9 -0.86 1.41 -4.93
N SER A 10 -0.18 2.08 -5.87
CA SER A 10 -0.84 2.95 -6.85
C SER A 10 -1.87 2.19 -7.70
N ASN A 11 -1.52 1.00 -8.18
CA ASN A 11 -2.44 0.20 -9.02
C ASN A 11 -3.66 -0.21 -8.20
N CYS A 12 -3.48 -0.74 -6.99
CA CYS A 12 -4.61 -1.09 -6.12
C CYS A 12 -5.52 0.12 -5.87
N SER A 13 -4.95 1.29 -5.55
CA SER A 13 -5.73 2.52 -5.36
C SER A 13 -6.55 2.90 -6.60
N GLN A 14 -5.96 2.87 -7.80
CA GLN A 14 -6.63 3.28 -9.04
C GLN A 14 -7.61 2.22 -9.56
N ASP A 15 -7.22 0.94 -9.55
CA ASP A 15 -7.97 -0.13 -10.18
C ASP A 15 -9.13 -0.64 -9.29
N THR A 16 -9.05 -0.45 -7.97
CA THR A 16 -10.07 -0.91 -7.01
C THR A 16 -10.83 0.23 -6.34
N ASN A 17 -10.57 1.48 -6.72
CA ASN A 17 -11.11 2.67 -6.05
C ASN A 17 -10.80 2.71 -4.53
N CYS A 18 -9.65 2.17 -4.13
CA CYS A 18 -9.29 2.09 -2.72
C CYS A 18 -8.91 3.47 -2.17
N ALA A 19 -9.78 4.02 -1.31
CA ALA A 19 -9.62 5.30 -0.63
C ALA A 19 -8.81 5.22 0.70
N ALA A 20 -8.08 4.12 0.92
CA ALA A 20 -7.30 3.86 2.13
C ALA A 20 -8.08 3.94 3.46
N VAL A 21 -9.42 3.83 3.42
CA VAL A 21 -10.31 4.00 4.58
C VAL A 21 -9.96 3.04 5.71
N VAL A 22 -9.67 1.77 5.39
CA VAL A 22 -9.30 0.76 6.41
C VAL A 22 -7.89 1.01 6.95
N CYS A 23 -6.93 1.44 6.11
CA CYS A 23 -5.58 1.80 6.58
C CYS A 23 -5.63 2.94 7.61
N LEU A 24 -6.39 4.00 7.30
CA LEU A 24 -6.56 5.15 8.19
C LEU A 24 -7.46 4.81 9.40
N GLY A 25 -8.46 3.96 9.20
CA GLY A 25 -9.33 3.47 10.26
C GLY A 25 -8.55 2.72 11.35
N ASP A 26 -7.73 1.76 10.94
CA ASP A 26 -6.91 0.97 11.86
C ASP A 26 -5.80 1.80 12.52
N MET A 27 -5.23 2.77 11.80
CA MET A 27 -4.30 3.75 12.38
C MET A 27 -4.95 4.52 13.53
N ARG A 28 -6.17 5.04 13.33
CA ARG A 28 -6.91 5.79 14.38
C ARG A 28 -7.30 4.89 15.54
N LYS A 29 -7.66 3.64 15.27
CA LYS A 29 -8.08 2.65 16.28
C LYS A 29 -6.93 1.94 16.98
N ARG A 30 -5.68 2.16 16.54
CA ARG A 30 -4.50 1.43 17.02
C ARG A 30 -4.62 -0.07 16.86
N SER A 31 -5.15 -0.54 15.74
CA SER A 31 -5.32 -1.97 15.46
C SER A 31 -4.38 -2.47 14.36
N GLY A 32 -4.19 -3.78 14.29
CA GLY A 32 -3.34 -4.41 13.28
C GLY A 32 -1.88 -4.01 13.46
N PHE A 33 -1.24 -3.49 12.41
CA PHE A 33 0.17 -3.11 12.49
C PHE A 33 0.42 -1.80 13.23
N PHE A 34 -0.63 -1.13 13.70
CA PHE A 34 -0.55 0.07 14.53
C PHE A 34 -0.61 -0.22 16.04
N GLU A 35 -0.89 -1.46 16.46
CA GLU A 35 -0.88 -1.91 17.87
C GLU A 35 0.50 -1.75 18.52
N ARG A 36 1.54 -1.72 17.70
CA ARG A 36 2.93 -1.49 18.10
C ARG A 36 3.19 -0.10 18.70
N TYR A 37 2.30 0.86 18.46
CA TYR A 37 2.44 2.22 18.99
C TYR A 37 1.58 2.34 20.25
N PRO A 38 2.13 2.83 21.37
CA PRO A 38 1.38 3.03 22.61
C PRO A 38 0.11 3.86 22.37
N ALA A 39 -1.01 3.45 22.96
CA ALA A 39 -2.30 4.13 22.79
C ALA A 39 -2.33 5.51 23.46
N GLU A 40 -1.50 5.67 24.49
CA GLU A 40 -1.34 6.81 25.38
C GLU A 40 -0.42 7.87 24.77
N GLU A 41 0.34 7.52 23.73
CA GLU A 41 1.21 8.44 23.01
C GLU A 41 0.59 8.93 21.68
N PRO A 42 0.78 10.21 21.31
CA PRO A 42 0.33 10.71 20.02
C PRO A 42 0.99 9.96 18.83
N LEU A 43 0.19 9.73 17.79
CA LEU A 43 0.62 9.16 16.50
C LEU A 43 0.22 10.12 15.40
N ASP A 44 1.23 10.75 14.81
CA ASP A 44 1.06 11.76 13.78
C ASP A 44 1.20 11.11 12.40
N LEU A 45 0.15 11.22 11.59
CA LEU A 45 0.25 10.91 10.16
C LEU A 45 0.85 12.10 9.42
N ILE A 46 2.12 11.99 9.04
CA ILE A 46 2.84 13.05 8.33
C ILE A 46 2.43 13.10 6.85
N GLY A 47 2.20 11.93 6.25
CA GLY A 47 1.79 11.87 4.86
C GLY A 47 1.37 10.48 4.42
N ILE A 48 0.49 10.46 3.42
CA ILE A 48 0.12 9.25 2.69
C ILE A 48 0.53 9.44 1.23
N ILE A 49 1.24 8.45 0.70
CA ILE A 49 1.71 8.44 -0.68
C ILE A 49 1.31 7.13 -1.35
N ASN A 50 1.27 7.12 -2.68
CA ASN A 50 1.25 5.90 -3.45
C ASN A 50 2.67 5.53 -3.92
N CYS A 51 2.93 4.24 -4.08
CA CYS A 51 4.08 3.75 -4.81
C CYS A 51 4.06 4.28 -6.25
N ALA A 52 5.15 4.12 -6.99
CA ALA A 52 5.27 4.75 -8.29
C ALA A 52 4.54 4.04 -9.45
N GLY A 53 3.70 3.04 -9.14
CA GLY A 53 2.97 2.20 -10.11
C GLY A 53 3.89 1.29 -10.94
N CYS A 54 3.28 0.25 -11.53
CA CYS A 54 3.93 -0.58 -12.54
C CYS A 54 3.72 0.02 -13.95
N PRO A 55 4.65 -0.12 -14.90
CA PRO A 55 5.89 -0.91 -14.86
C PRO A 55 7.07 -0.21 -14.17
N THR A 56 8.04 -1.02 -13.77
CA THR A 56 9.16 -0.65 -12.88
C THR A 56 10.48 -0.37 -13.61
N ILE A 57 10.43 0.04 -14.88
CA ILE A 57 11.61 0.29 -15.74
C ILE A 57 12.66 1.23 -15.10
N ALA A 58 12.22 2.11 -14.20
CA ALA A 58 13.08 3.01 -13.42
C ALA A 58 12.96 2.81 -11.89
N ALA A 59 12.53 1.63 -11.43
CA ALA A 59 12.63 1.23 -10.02
C ALA A 59 14.07 0.78 -9.77
N PRO A 60 14.90 1.61 -9.12
CA PRO A 60 14.62 2.07 -7.76
C PRO A 60 14.38 3.58 -7.61
N LYS A 61 14.85 4.40 -8.57
CA LYS A 61 14.76 5.86 -8.50
C LYS A 61 13.32 6.36 -8.35
N LYS A 62 12.37 5.72 -9.02
CA LYS A 62 10.93 6.06 -8.93
C LYS A 62 10.38 5.93 -7.50
N ILE A 63 10.69 4.85 -6.79
CA ILE A 63 10.17 4.64 -5.43
C ILE A 63 10.83 5.61 -4.45
N LEU A 64 12.14 5.82 -4.56
CA LEU A 64 12.87 6.78 -3.73
C LEU A 64 12.34 8.20 -3.89
N ARG A 65 12.05 8.65 -5.12
CA ARG A 65 11.42 9.96 -5.35
C ARG A 65 10.06 10.10 -4.65
N LYS A 66 9.27 9.03 -4.56
CA LYS A 66 7.98 9.04 -3.84
C LYS A 66 8.21 9.09 -2.33
N VAL A 67 9.12 8.27 -1.81
CA VAL A 67 9.44 8.21 -0.37
C VAL A 67 10.05 9.52 0.12
N ARG A 68 10.90 10.16 -0.69
CA ARG A 68 11.48 11.48 -0.38
C ARG A 68 10.42 12.52 0.01
N ALA A 69 9.27 12.52 -0.69
CA ALA A 69 8.19 13.47 -0.45
C ALA A 69 7.56 13.37 0.95
N VAL A 70 7.77 12.27 1.67
CA VAL A 70 7.39 12.14 3.08
C VAL A 70 8.61 12.12 3.99
N ALA A 71 9.68 11.40 3.63
CA ALA A 71 10.86 11.22 4.47
C ALA A 71 11.55 12.55 4.86
N GLU A 72 11.51 13.57 4.01
CA GLU A 72 12.06 14.90 4.33
C GLU A 72 11.32 15.63 5.46
N PHE A 73 10.12 15.18 5.84
CA PHE A 73 9.30 15.76 6.91
C PHE A 73 9.46 15.06 8.27
N LYS A 74 10.63 14.46 8.52
CA LYS A 74 11.01 13.78 9.78
C LYS A 74 10.04 12.64 10.14
N LEU A 75 10.11 11.54 9.40
CA LEU A 75 9.37 10.31 9.72
C LEU A 75 10.23 9.42 10.62
N ASP A 76 9.59 8.83 11.63
CA ASP A 76 10.16 7.76 12.43
C ASP A 76 9.94 6.42 11.73
N ALA A 77 8.75 6.21 11.14
CA ALA A 77 8.41 4.98 10.45
C ALA A 77 7.60 5.20 9.16
N LEU A 78 7.81 4.32 8.18
CA LEU A 78 7.05 4.24 6.94
C LEU A 78 6.33 2.90 6.86
N HIS A 79 5.00 2.94 6.90
CA HIS A 79 4.14 1.77 6.75
C HIS A 79 3.87 1.45 5.29
N PHE A 80 4.21 0.24 4.88
CA PHE A 80 3.72 -0.35 3.65
C PHE A 80 2.31 -0.87 3.87
N SER A 81 1.36 -0.38 3.07
CA SER A 81 -0.03 -0.86 3.14
C SER A 81 -0.14 -2.37 2.99
N PHE A 82 -1.16 -2.96 3.62
CA PHE A 82 -1.41 -4.39 3.52
C PHE A 82 -1.57 -4.88 2.06
N CYS A 83 -2.17 -4.08 1.17
CA CYS A 83 -2.26 -4.47 -0.24
C CYS A 83 -0.87 -4.56 -0.91
N MET A 84 0.10 -3.75 -0.51
CA MET A 84 1.48 -3.90 -0.98
C MET A 84 2.11 -5.19 -0.44
N THR A 85 1.90 -5.52 0.83
CA THR A 85 2.50 -6.73 1.40
C THR A 85 1.88 -8.01 0.83
N ALA A 86 0.59 -7.98 0.51
CA ALA A 86 -0.13 -9.12 -0.06
C ALA A 86 0.06 -9.27 -1.58
N LEU A 87 0.13 -8.18 -2.34
CA LEU A 87 0.04 -8.20 -3.80
C LEU A 87 1.33 -7.80 -4.53
N CYS A 88 2.22 -7.02 -3.90
CA CYS A 88 3.36 -6.44 -4.62
C CYS A 88 4.49 -7.46 -4.84
N PRO A 89 4.86 -7.77 -6.08
CA PRO A 89 5.99 -8.66 -6.35
C PRO A 89 7.35 -8.01 -6.05
N PHE A 90 7.39 -6.69 -5.83
CA PHE A 90 8.62 -5.92 -5.61
C PHE A 90 8.82 -5.50 -4.15
N LEU A 91 8.01 -5.99 -3.21
CA LEU A 91 8.02 -5.55 -1.81
C LEU A 91 9.43 -5.56 -1.22
N THR A 92 10.12 -6.71 -1.27
CA THR A 92 11.47 -6.88 -0.70
C THR A 92 12.50 -5.97 -1.37
N LYS A 93 12.37 -5.73 -2.69
CA LYS A 93 13.27 -4.82 -3.40
C LYS A 93 13.05 -3.37 -2.96
N TYR A 94 11.80 -2.94 -2.81
CA TYR A 94 11.47 -1.60 -2.32
C TYR A 94 11.95 -1.40 -0.89
N GLU A 95 11.68 -2.36 0.00
CA GLU A 95 12.17 -2.31 1.38
C GLU A 95 13.69 -2.16 1.42
N LYS A 96 14.42 -3.00 0.69
CA LYS A 96 15.89 -2.94 0.62
C LYS A 96 16.37 -1.57 0.12
N THR A 97 15.87 -1.12 -1.03
CA THR A 97 16.26 0.17 -1.63
C THR A 97 15.99 1.35 -0.69
N ILE A 98 14.85 1.35 0.01
CA ILE A 98 14.51 2.45 0.92
C ILE A 98 15.40 2.42 2.15
N LYS A 99 15.68 1.24 2.72
CA LYS A 99 16.60 1.09 3.86
C LYS A 99 18.03 1.53 3.53
N GLU A 100 18.49 1.26 2.30
CA GLU A 100 19.80 1.72 1.83
C GLU A 100 19.90 3.25 1.78
N GLU A 101 18.85 3.94 1.33
CA GLU A 101 18.83 5.42 1.22
C GLU A 101 18.50 6.11 2.56
N TYR A 102 17.62 5.51 3.36
CA TYR A 102 17.10 6.07 4.62
C TYR A 102 17.33 5.07 5.77
N PRO A 103 18.58 4.89 6.24
CA PRO A 103 18.92 3.86 7.23
C PRO A 103 18.27 4.05 8.61
N ASN A 104 17.90 5.29 8.94
CA ASN A 104 17.24 5.63 10.21
C ASN A 104 15.70 5.59 10.12
N LEU A 105 15.13 5.37 8.93
CA LEU A 105 13.69 5.29 8.74
C LEU A 105 13.24 3.85 8.97
N GLU A 106 12.41 3.64 9.98
CA GLU A 106 11.85 2.32 10.22
C GLU A 106 10.86 1.94 9.11
N ILE A 107 10.99 0.73 8.56
CA ILE A 107 10.03 0.20 7.58
C ILE A 107 9.11 -0.82 8.24
N VAL A 108 7.80 -0.57 8.17
CA VAL A 108 6.77 -1.44 8.75
C VAL A 108 5.98 -2.11 7.63
N LEU A 109 6.00 -3.44 7.58
CA LEU A 109 5.31 -4.21 6.54
C LEU A 109 3.86 -4.50 6.92
N GLY A 110 3.01 -3.48 6.84
CA GLY A 110 1.57 -3.64 7.00
C GLY A 110 0.90 -2.37 7.53
N THR A 111 -0.42 -2.30 7.37
CA THR A 111 -1.27 -1.25 7.95
C THR A 111 -2.41 -1.87 8.74
N HIS A 112 -3.50 -2.20 8.06
CA HIS A 112 -4.67 -2.76 8.71
C HIS A 112 -4.49 -4.24 9.05
N LYS A 113 -5.37 -4.75 9.91
CA LYS A 113 -5.40 -6.16 10.31
C LYS A 113 -5.31 -7.07 9.07
N PRO A 114 -4.35 -8.00 9.05
CA PRO A 114 -4.21 -8.93 7.94
C PRO A 114 -5.37 -9.92 7.94
N ILE A 115 -5.99 -10.09 6.78
CA ILE A 115 -6.80 -11.28 6.49
C ILE A 115 -5.90 -12.33 5.82
N ASP A 116 -6.43 -13.54 5.58
CA ASP A 116 -5.68 -14.54 4.84
C ASP A 116 -5.22 -13.98 3.49
N LYS A 117 -3.95 -14.23 3.15
CA LYS A 117 -3.33 -13.67 1.95
C LYS A 117 -3.97 -14.22 0.68
N GLY A 118 -4.29 -15.52 0.65
CA GLY A 118 -4.93 -16.16 -0.49
C GLY A 118 -6.34 -15.64 -0.70
N GLU A 119 -7.12 -15.55 0.39
CA GLU A 119 -8.46 -14.96 0.38
C GLU A 119 -8.45 -13.51 -0.12
N PHE A 120 -7.49 -12.69 0.35
CA PHE A 120 -7.36 -11.31 -0.13
C PHE A 120 -7.02 -11.24 -1.62
N GLN A 121 -6.10 -12.07 -2.08
CA GLN A 121 -5.69 -12.13 -3.48
C GLN A 121 -6.85 -12.54 -4.38
N GLU A 122 -7.66 -13.52 -3.97
CA GLU A 122 -8.85 -13.95 -4.69
C GLU A 122 -9.90 -12.83 -4.78
N LYS A 123 -10.20 -12.17 -3.65
CA LYS A 123 -11.11 -11.02 -3.63
C LYS A 123 -10.66 -9.90 -4.55
N VAL A 124 -9.37 -9.56 -4.53
CA VAL A 124 -8.82 -8.53 -5.42
C VAL A 124 -8.86 -8.97 -6.88
N ARG A 125 -8.60 -10.25 -7.17
CA ARG A 125 -8.72 -10.79 -8.54
C ARG A 125 -10.13 -10.61 -9.08
N GLU A 126 -11.16 -10.91 -8.30
CA GLU A 126 -12.55 -10.76 -8.71
C GLU A 126 -12.96 -9.29 -8.91
N LEU A 127 -12.38 -8.35 -8.17
CA LEU A 127 -12.60 -6.91 -8.41
C LEU A 127 -12.02 -6.46 -9.76
N LEU A 128 -10.88 -7.00 -10.15
CA LEU A 128 -10.16 -6.60 -11.37
C LEU A 128 -10.65 -7.34 -12.61
N CYS A 129 -10.91 -8.63 -12.47
CA CYS A 129 -11.30 -9.54 -13.54
C CYS A 129 -12.46 -10.42 -13.05
N PRO A 130 -13.70 -9.92 -13.01
CA PRO A 130 -14.85 -10.66 -12.50
C PRO A 130 -15.06 -11.96 -13.27
N SER A 131 -15.13 -13.10 -12.56
CA SER A 131 -15.35 -14.42 -13.16
C SER A 131 -16.77 -14.95 -12.97
N VAL A 132 -17.45 -14.57 -11.87
CA VAL A 132 -18.80 -15.04 -11.53
C VAL A 132 -19.89 -14.37 -12.39
N SER A 133 -19.72 -13.09 -12.71
CA SER A 133 -20.60 -12.34 -13.62
C SER A 133 -19.72 -11.46 -14.52
N PRO A 134 -19.21 -12.00 -15.63
CA PRO A 134 -18.31 -11.28 -16.51
C PRO A 134 -18.99 -10.02 -17.05
N THR A 135 -18.33 -8.88 -16.89
CA THR A 135 -18.83 -7.62 -17.44
C THR A 135 -18.74 -7.69 -18.96
N ARG A 136 -19.83 -7.37 -19.67
CA ARG A 136 -19.78 -7.27 -21.14
C ARG A 136 -18.88 -6.10 -21.52
N ALA A 137 -17.91 -6.35 -22.38
CA ALA A 137 -17.08 -5.34 -23.01
C ALA A 137 -17.64 -4.98 -24.40
N MET A 138 -17.19 -3.86 -24.96
CA MET A 138 -17.50 -3.50 -26.36
C MET A 138 -17.12 -4.64 -27.33
N THR A 139 -16.07 -5.40 -27.03
CA THR A 139 -15.65 -6.58 -27.79
C THR A 139 -16.74 -7.64 -27.91
N ASP A 140 -17.54 -7.85 -26.86
CA ASP A 140 -18.63 -8.82 -26.86
C ASP A 140 -19.76 -8.34 -27.78
N VAL A 141 -20.08 -7.04 -27.72
CA VAL A 141 -21.04 -6.39 -28.63
C VAL A 141 -20.57 -6.50 -30.09
N ILE A 142 -19.31 -6.17 -30.38
CA ILE A 142 -18.72 -6.26 -31.72
C ILE A 142 -18.78 -7.70 -32.26
N LYS A 143 -18.56 -8.70 -31.38
CA LYS A 143 -18.53 -10.12 -31.76
C LYS A 143 -19.89 -10.82 -31.67
N GLY A 144 -20.94 -10.13 -31.24
CA GLY A 144 -22.28 -10.70 -31.07
C GLY A 144 -22.35 -11.81 -30.00
N ARG A 145 -21.59 -11.67 -28.91
CA ARG A 145 -21.56 -12.60 -27.77
C ARG A 145 -22.22 -11.99 -26.53
#